data_AF-A0A0M0JXV5-F1
#
_entry.id   AF-A0A0M0JXV5-F1
#
_cell.length_a   1.000
_cell.length_b   1.000
_cell.length_c   1.000
_cell.angle_alpha   90.00
_cell.angle_beta   90.00
_cell.angle_gamma   90.00
#
_symmetry.space_group_name_H-M   'P 1'
#
loop_
_entity.id
_entity.type
_entity.pdbx_description
1 polymer ?
#
loop_
_entity_poly.entity_id
_entity_poly.type
_entity_poly.pdbx_seq_one_letter_code
_entity_poly.pdbx_strand_id
1 'polypeptide(L)'
;MDLLATSSPATGNPHFVSHVIGSGDIRFAFTAPLPDAAPAAAAASLPGLASAVGFDASTARAFLQRHGGVAVRAVCIRVADVAAAYAACLDGGAEGVLPPRRLHDDGTSSSLDAAAGDAAAPALLAEVRLYGDVVLRLLSLRGDDECGAVGTATMYLPGYVPTSTTRTSPPKPPTFGLARFDHIVGNVWEMLPTIERLKRITGFHEFAEFTTEDVGTIDSGLNSMVLASNNQKVLLPINEPTYGTRRRSQIETYLIANGGEGVQHMALATNDIFATVSAIRAASARGGFTLMDPPSDGYYAELPARIGDALPAADLQRARELGILVDRDDQGVLLQVFTRPVGDRPTLFLEIIQRVGCLEEAPGGGGRVVQRGGCGGFGKGNFRELFKSVEAFERTLDTTLDIGQSAAAVPTASTSAMLQGWQLVVPAPAVARAATAALPAAAKAAARAANAAYPDRLYTGWQPGASSRWRAVKRPKS
;
A
#
# COMPACT_ATOMS: atom_id res chain seq x y z
N MET A 1 9.74 11.10 8.12
CA MET A 1 10.55 10.71 6.93
C MET A 1 11.14 11.97 6.33
N ASP A 2 12.22 11.80 5.60
CA ASP A 2 13.05 12.88 5.10
C ASP A 2 12.84 13.09 3.61
N LEU A 3 12.70 14.34 3.14
CA LEU A 3 12.83 14.63 1.71
C LEU A 3 14.26 14.32 1.24
N LEU A 4 14.38 13.41 0.29
CA LEU A 4 15.64 12.91 -0.25
C LEU A 4 15.96 13.53 -1.60
N ALA A 5 14.98 13.53 -2.52
CA ALA A 5 15.17 14.01 -3.88
C ALA A 5 13.87 14.55 -4.47
N THR A 6 13.97 15.44 -5.46
CA THR A 6 12.82 16.03 -6.14
C THR A 6 13.05 16.08 -7.65
N SER A 7 11.98 15.88 -8.42
CA SER A 7 11.91 16.18 -9.85
C SER A 7 10.71 17.09 -10.08
N SER A 8 10.93 18.29 -10.62
CA SER A 8 9.89 19.31 -10.85
C SER A 8 10.31 20.26 -11.99
N PRO A 9 9.48 21.25 -12.36
CA PRO A 9 9.88 22.26 -13.35
C PRO A 9 11.14 23.02 -12.94
N ALA A 10 11.32 23.25 -11.63
CA ALA A 10 12.52 23.89 -11.09
C ALA A 10 13.78 23.03 -11.25
N THR A 11 13.63 21.72 -11.48
CA THR A 11 14.73 20.79 -11.76
C THR A 11 14.77 20.33 -13.22
N GLY A 12 14.05 21.03 -14.12
CA GLY A 12 14.02 20.73 -15.55
C GLY A 12 13.00 19.69 -16.01
N ASN A 13 12.06 19.24 -15.14
CA ASN A 13 10.96 18.36 -15.52
C ASN A 13 9.63 19.13 -15.68
N PRO A 14 9.16 19.38 -16.92
CA PRO A 14 7.93 20.13 -17.16
C PRO A 14 6.65 19.29 -17.11
N HIS A 15 6.72 17.98 -16.87
CA HIS A 15 5.58 17.06 -17.01
C HIS A 15 4.88 16.74 -15.69
N PHE A 16 5.67 16.61 -14.61
CA PHE A 16 5.15 16.29 -13.29
C PHE A 16 6.01 16.88 -12.19
N VAL A 17 5.44 16.97 -10.99
CA VAL A 17 6.20 17.14 -9.76
C VAL A 17 6.27 15.81 -9.03
N SER A 18 7.47 15.43 -8.58
CA SER A 18 7.69 14.22 -7.81
C SER A 18 8.64 14.49 -6.66
N HIS A 19 8.20 14.13 -5.45
CA HIS A 19 9.00 14.22 -4.23
C HIS A 19 9.27 12.83 -3.69
N VAL A 20 10.54 12.54 -3.45
CA VAL A 20 10.98 11.29 -2.86
C VAL A 20 11.30 11.53 -1.41
N ILE A 21 10.56 10.86 -0.52
CA ILE A 21 10.87 10.83 0.90
C ILE A 21 11.37 9.45 1.31
N GLY A 22 12.15 9.38 2.38
CA GLY A 22 12.62 8.10 2.91
C GLY A 22 12.96 8.09 4.39
N SER A 23 13.17 6.88 4.88
CA SER A 23 13.64 6.55 6.23
C SER A 23 14.23 5.15 6.17
N GLY A 24 15.49 4.98 6.59
CA GLY A 24 16.24 3.75 6.31
C GLY A 24 16.25 3.43 4.80
N ASP A 25 15.79 2.25 4.44
CA ASP A 25 15.67 1.74 3.08
C ASP A 25 14.32 2.07 2.43
N ILE A 26 13.36 2.62 3.19
CA ILE A 26 12.05 3.00 2.65
C ILE A 26 12.22 4.16 1.67
N ARG A 27 11.64 4.03 0.48
CA ARG A 27 11.52 5.10 -0.51
C ARG A 27 10.06 5.23 -0.94
N PHE A 28 9.48 6.40 -0.70
CA PHE A 28 8.18 6.78 -1.21
C PHE A 28 8.36 7.90 -2.23
N ALA A 29 7.85 7.70 -3.45
CA ALA A 29 7.79 8.74 -4.48
C ALA A 29 6.35 9.22 -4.63
N PHE A 30 6.09 10.47 -4.28
CA PHE A 30 4.80 11.14 -4.45
C PHE A 30 4.83 11.95 -5.73
N THR A 31 4.07 11.54 -6.74
CA THR A 31 4.08 12.16 -8.07
C THR A 31 2.71 12.70 -8.44
N ALA A 32 2.65 13.94 -8.90
CA ALA A 32 1.43 14.58 -9.38
C ALA A 32 1.63 15.17 -10.79
N PRO A 33 0.66 15.03 -11.70
CA PRO A 33 0.71 15.67 -13.02
C PRO A 33 0.65 17.20 -12.87
N LEU A 34 1.46 17.91 -13.65
CA LEU A 34 1.28 19.35 -13.80
C LEU A 34 0.05 19.65 -14.67
N PRO A 35 -0.55 20.85 -14.59
CA PRO A 35 -1.56 21.28 -15.54
C PRO A 35 -1.03 21.19 -16.98
N ASP A 36 -1.90 20.88 -17.93
CA ASP A 36 -1.51 20.90 -19.34
C ASP A 36 -1.04 22.32 -19.68
N ALA A 37 0.20 22.46 -20.15
CA ALA A 37 0.59 23.67 -20.85
C ALA A 37 -0.32 23.80 -22.09
N ALA A 38 -0.70 25.03 -22.43
CA ALA A 38 -1.48 25.38 -23.62
C ALA A 38 -0.99 24.62 -24.89
N PRO A 39 -1.85 24.40 -25.91
CA PRO A 39 -1.74 23.27 -26.84
C PRO A 39 -0.35 23.15 -27.48
N ALA A 40 0.17 21.93 -27.35
CA ALA A 40 1.45 21.41 -27.82
C ALA A 40 2.02 22.06 -29.08
N ALA A 41 3.23 22.61 -28.95
CA ALA A 41 4.24 22.32 -29.97
C ALA A 41 4.63 20.84 -29.80
N ALA A 42 3.99 20.01 -30.62
CA ALA A 42 4.38 18.67 -31.04
C ALA A 42 4.58 17.58 -29.96
N ALA A 43 3.80 16.52 -30.13
CA ALA A 43 4.07 15.17 -29.68
C ALA A 43 5.38 14.61 -30.29
N ALA A 44 6.51 15.15 -29.86
CA ALA A 44 7.80 14.48 -29.96
C ALA A 44 7.98 13.67 -28.67
N SER A 45 8.43 12.42 -28.80
CA SER A 45 8.82 11.52 -27.71
C SER A 45 9.25 12.27 -26.45
N LEU A 46 8.53 12.14 -25.33
CA LEU A 46 8.84 12.81 -24.06
C LEU A 46 10.35 12.66 -23.74
N PRO A 47 11.19 13.68 -23.96
CA PRO A 47 12.60 13.55 -23.63
C PRO A 47 12.72 13.53 -22.11
N GLY A 48 13.57 12.67 -21.55
CA GLY A 48 13.88 12.70 -20.12
C GLY A 48 13.10 11.71 -19.25
N LEU A 49 13.08 12.02 -17.96
CA LEU A 49 12.59 11.16 -16.88
C LEU A 49 11.12 10.73 -17.04
N ALA A 50 10.27 11.53 -17.69
CA ALA A 50 8.86 11.19 -17.89
C ALA A 50 8.64 10.00 -18.84
N SER A 51 9.34 9.94 -19.97
CA SER A 51 9.34 8.73 -20.80
C SER A 51 9.98 7.56 -20.07
N ALA A 52 11.05 7.84 -19.32
CA ALA A 52 11.82 6.83 -18.62
C ALA A 52 10.98 6.03 -17.63
N VAL A 53 10.07 6.71 -16.92
CA VAL A 53 9.19 6.10 -15.90
C VAL A 53 7.79 5.80 -16.42
N GLY A 54 7.56 5.91 -17.74
CA GLY A 54 6.25 5.66 -18.36
C GLY A 54 5.16 6.62 -17.90
N PHE A 55 5.50 7.85 -17.53
CA PHE A 55 4.54 8.82 -17.03
C PHE A 55 3.65 9.38 -18.15
N ASP A 56 2.34 9.28 -17.96
CA ASP A 56 1.34 9.93 -18.80
C ASP A 56 0.40 10.77 -17.93
N ALA A 57 0.27 12.06 -18.24
CA ALA A 57 -0.51 12.99 -17.44
C ALA A 57 -2.01 12.65 -17.43
N SER A 58 -2.54 12.17 -18.57
CA SER A 58 -3.96 11.82 -18.68
C SER A 58 -4.30 10.61 -17.80
N THR A 59 -3.44 9.59 -17.84
CA THR A 59 -3.51 8.38 -17.01
C THR A 59 -3.35 8.73 -15.53
N ALA A 60 -2.40 9.60 -15.17
CA ALA A 60 -2.22 10.04 -13.79
C ALA A 60 -3.46 10.77 -13.25
N ARG A 61 -4.07 11.67 -14.03
CA ARG A 61 -5.31 12.36 -13.63
C ARG A 61 -6.48 11.37 -13.49
N ALA A 62 -6.65 10.46 -14.44
CA ALA A 62 -7.69 9.44 -14.38
C ALA A 62 -7.51 8.53 -13.14
N PHE A 63 -6.28 8.13 -12.83
CA PHE A 63 -5.93 7.36 -11.64
C PHE A 63 -6.31 8.11 -10.35
N LEU A 64 -5.92 9.38 -10.22
CA LEU A 64 -6.25 10.21 -9.04
C LEU A 64 -7.76 10.38 -8.86
N GLN A 65 -8.49 10.63 -9.94
CA GLN A 65 -9.95 10.76 -9.92
C GLN A 65 -10.63 9.44 -9.51
N ARG A 66 -10.17 8.32 -10.07
CA ARG A 66 -10.71 7.00 -9.80
C ARG A 66 -10.52 6.60 -8.34
N HIS A 67 -9.32 6.76 -7.80
CA HIS A 67 -8.94 6.19 -6.49
C HIS A 67 -9.05 7.16 -5.31
N GLY A 68 -9.30 8.45 -5.54
CA GLY A 68 -9.52 9.42 -4.46
C GLY A 68 -8.27 10.18 -4.01
N GLY A 69 -7.42 10.56 -4.95
CA GLY A 69 -6.28 11.44 -4.71
C GLY A 69 -5.02 10.77 -4.15
N VAL A 70 -5.15 9.83 -3.22
CA VAL A 70 -4.00 9.09 -2.64
C VAL A 70 -4.18 7.58 -2.83
N ALA A 71 -3.34 7.00 -3.68
CA ALA A 71 -3.28 5.55 -3.91
C ALA A 71 -1.90 5.15 -4.46
N VAL A 72 -1.55 3.87 -4.35
CA VAL A 72 -0.27 3.34 -4.83
C VAL A 72 -0.38 2.96 -6.31
N ARG A 73 0.41 3.61 -7.17
CA ARG A 73 0.47 3.29 -8.61
C ARG A 73 1.47 2.18 -8.93
N ALA A 74 2.65 2.20 -8.30
CA ALA A 74 3.73 1.28 -8.62
C ALA A 74 4.33 0.67 -7.36
N VAL A 75 4.45 -0.67 -7.35
CA VAL A 75 5.25 -1.41 -6.38
C VAL A 75 6.58 -1.74 -7.03
N CYS A 76 7.68 -1.22 -6.50
CA CYS A 76 9.00 -1.34 -7.10
C CYS A 76 9.83 -2.42 -6.39
N ILE A 77 10.39 -3.35 -7.16
CA ILE A 77 11.33 -4.36 -6.67
C ILE A 77 12.67 -4.23 -7.39
N ARG A 78 13.77 -4.41 -6.64
CA ARG A 78 15.09 -4.51 -7.25
C ARG A 78 15.30 -5.91 -7.82
N VAL A 79 15.87 -5.96 -9.02
CA VAL A 79 16.22 -7.20 -9.73
C VAL A 79 17.64 -7.10 -10.28
N ALA A 80 18.31 -8.24 -10.41
CA ALA A 80 19.67 -8.28 -10.94
C ALA A 80 19.72 -7.81 -12.41
N ASP A 81 18.79 -8.30 -13.23
CA ASP A 81 18.67 -7.94 -14.64
C ASP A 81 17.21 -7.64 -14.99
N VAL A 82 16.94 -6.39 -15.33
CA VAL A 82 15.59 -5.92 -15.69
C VAL A 82 15.12 -6.48 -17.02
N ALA A 83 16.00 -6.65 -17.99
CA ALA A 83 15.63 -7.16 -19.31
C ALA A 83 15.21 -8.63 -19.20
N ALA A 84 16.02 -9.44 -18.51
CA ALA A 84 15.72 -10.84 -18.26
C ALA A 84 14.46 -11.02 -17.41
N ALA A 85 14.31 -10.25 -16.32
CA ALA A 85 13.13 -10.31 -15.46
C ALA A 85 11.85 -9.90 -16.22
N TYR A 86 11.90 -8.85 -17.03
CA TYR A 86 10.77 -8.42 -17.84
C TYR A 86 10.36 -9.47 -18.88
N ALA A 87 11.33 -10.06 -19.59
CA ALA A 87 11.08 -11.13 -20.55
C ALA A 87 10.43 -12.35 -19.88
N ALA A 88 10.96 -12.78 -18.73
CA ALA A 88 10.39 -13.88 -17.95
C ALA A 88 8.94 -13.58 -17.49
N CYS A 89 8.64 -12.33 -17.11
CA CYS A 89 7.27 -11.93 -16.81
C CYS A 89 6.36 -12.08 -18.04
N LEU A 90 6.78 -11.62 -19.21
CA LEU A 90 6.00 -11.73 -20.44
C LEU A 90 5.78 -13.20 -20.86
N ASP A 91 6.80 -14.04 -20.76
CA ASP A 91 6.71 -15.48 -21.02
C ASP A 91 5.73 -16.17 -20.06
N GLY A 92 5.66 -15.69 -18.81
CA GLY A 92 4.65 -16.10 -17.82
C GLY A 92 3.23 -15.58 -18.08
N GLY A 93 3.04 -14.76 -19.12
CA GLY A 93 1.75 -14.18 -19.51
C GLY A 93 1.44 -12.83 -18.85
N ALA A 94 2.47 -12.06 -18.44
CA ALA A 94 2.26 -10.72 -17.93
C ALA A 94 1.83 -9.75 -19.04
N GLU A 95 0.98 -8.79 -18.68
CA GLU A 95 0.74 -7.62 -19.53
C GLU A 95 1.88 -6.61 -19.32
N GLY A 96 2.67 -6.38 -20.37
CA GLY A 96 3.71 -5.37 -20.37
C GLY A 96 3.13 -3.96 -20.40
N VAL A 97 3.55 -3.10 -19.46
CA VAL A 97 3.11 -1.70 -19.35
C VAL A 97 4.18 -0.75 -19.85
N LEU A 98 5.43 -0.98 -19.45
CA LEU A 98 6.59 -0.21 -19.92
C LEU A 98 7.73 -1.19 -20.26
N PRO A 99 8.13 -1.29 -21.54
CA PRO A 99 9.29 -2.11 -21.91
C PRO A 99 10.57 -1.55 -21.27
N PRO A 100 11.64 -2.37 -21.12
CA PRO A 100 12.87 -1.96 -20.48
C PRO A 100 13.45 -0.65 -21.04
N ARG A 101 13.74 0.28 -20.14
CA ARG A 101 14.37 1.58 -20.42
C ARG A 101 15.65 1.73 -19.62
N ARG A 102 16.68 2.26 -20.27
CA ARG A 102 17.90 2.77 -19.62
C ARG A 102 17.66 4.21 -19.18
N LEU A 103 18.00 4.54 -17.95
CA LEU A 103 18.04 5.90 -17.43
C LEU A 103 19.50 6.35 -17.32
N HIS A 104 19.78 7.53 -17.85
CA HIS A 104 21.12 8.12 -17.91
C HIS A 104 21.26 9.23 -16.86
N ASP A 105 22.51 9.54 -16.48
CA ASP A 105 22.81 10.52 -15.42
C ASP A 105 22.27 11.92 -15.73
N ASP A 106 22.18 12.28 -17.01
CA ASP A 106 21.59 13.53 -17.50
C ASP A 106 20.05 13.56 -17.42
N GLY A 107 19.44 12.51 -16.87
CA GLY A 107 17.99 12.34 -16.74
C GLY A 107 17.30 11.88 -18.02
N THR A 108 18.05 11.64 -19.11
CA THR A 108 17.51 11.10 -20.36
C THR A 108 17.26 9.59 -20.23
N SER A 109 16.49 9.05 -21.19
CA SER A 109 16.28 7.61 -21.28
C SER A 109 16.34 7.10 -22.70
N SER A 110 16.64 5.81 -22.85
CA SER A 110 16.74 5.13 -24.15
C SER A 110 16.17 3.71 -24.08
N SER A 111 15.77 3.16 -25.23
CA SER A 111 15.47 1.73 -25.34
C SER A 111 16.74 0.89 -25.16
N LEU A 112 16.57 -0.41 -24.93
CA LEU A 112 17.71 -1.33 -24.93
C LEU A 112 18.39 -1.46 -26.29
N ASP A 113 17.64 -1.29 -27.38
CA ASP A 113 18.12 -1.47 -28.77
C ASP A 113 18.84 -0.23 -29.33
N ALA A 114 18.80 0.90 -28.63
CA ALA A 114 19.51 2.10 -29.07
C ALA A 114 21.03 1.81 -29.05
N ALA A 115 21.73 2.19 -30.13
CA ALA A 115 23.17 2.01 -30.25
C ALA A 115 23.86 2.52 -28.98
N ALA A 116 24.39 1.60 -28.17
CA ALA A 116 24.94 1.91 -26.87
C ALA A 116 26.13 2.86 -27.06
N GLY A 117 25.94 4.14 -26.73
CA GLY A 117 27.07 5.01 -26.42
C GLY A 117 27.66 4.53 -25.11
N ASP A 118 28.57 3.56 -25.19
CA ASP A 118 29.56 2.95 -24.28
C ASP A 118 29.60 3.20 -22.74
N ALA A 119 28.61 3.85 -22.13
CA ALA A 119 28.47 3.98 -20.70
C ALA A 119 27.29 3.12 -20.22
N ALA A 120 27.58 2.11 -19.39
CA ALA A 120 26.55 1.34 -18.71
C ALA A 120 25.63 2.28 -17.92
N ALA A 121 24.36 2.35 -18.33
CA ALA A 121 23.37 3.25 -17.77
C ALA A 121 23.26 3.05 -16.23
N PRO A 122 23.20 4.13 -15.43
CA PRO A 122 23.13 4.07 -13.98
C PRO A 122 21.88 3.37 -13.44
N ALA A 123 20.78 3.32 -14.21
CA ALA A 123 19.60 2.56 -13.83
C ALA A 123 18.90 1.97 -15.06
N LEU A 124 18.32 0.78 -14.90
CA LEU A 124 17.36 0.20 -15.84
C LEU A 124 16.03 0.00 -15.12
N LEU A 125 14.92 0.21 -15.82
CA LEU A 125 13.60 -0.12 -15.29
C LEU A 125 12.65 -0.65 -16.36
N ALA A 126 11.65 -1.42 -15.92
CA ALA A 126 10.54 -1.91 -16.74
C ALA A 126 9.28 -2.08 -15.88
N GLU A 127 8.10 -2.18 -16.49
CA GLU A 127 6.85 -2.37 -15.75
C GLU A 127 5.92 -3.39 -16.39
N VAL A 128 5.34 -4.23 -15.54
CA VAL A 128 4.25 -5.16 -15.90
C VAL A 128 3.04 -4.94 -14.99
N ARG A 129 1.84 -5.28 -15.45
CA ARG A 129 0.62 -5.13 -14.63
C ARG A 129 0.61 -6.10 -13.45
N LEU A 130 0.37 -5.57 -12.24
CA LEU A 130 0.27 -6.34 -11.00
C LEU A 130 -1.18 -6.73 -10.65
N TYR A 131 -2.09 -5.78 -10.53
CA TYR A 131 -3.55 -5.98 -10.41
C TYR A 131 -4.24 -4.63 -10.52
N GLY A 132 -5.50 -4.59 -10.99
CA GLY A 132 -6.16 -3.34 -11.35
C GLY A 132 -5.25 -2.40 -12.16
N ASP A 133 -5.09 -1.17 -11.66
CA ASP A 133 -4.22 -0.13 -12.23
C ASP A 133 -2.84 -0.03 -11.53
N VAL A 134 -2.48 -1.03 -10.72
CA VAL A 134 -1.17 -1.11 -10.06
C VAL A 134 -0.17 -1.86 -10.94
N VAL A 135 1.05 -1.33 -11.04
CA VAL A 135 2.15 -1.95 -11.78
C VAL A 135 3.22 -2.51 -10.84
N LEU A 136 3.82 -3.62 -11.25
CA LEU A 136 5.08 -4.11 -10.68
C LEU A 136 6.22 -3.48 -11.49
N ARG A 137 6.98 -2.60 -10.85
CA ARG A 137 8.15 -1.95 -11.44
C ARG A 137 9.39 -2.76 -11.09
N LEU A 138 10.12 -3.18 -12.10
CA LEU A 138 11.41 -3.85 -12.00
C LEU A 138 12.50 -2.78 -12.11
N LEU A 139 13.48 -2.79 -11.21
CA LEU A 139 14.55 -1.80 -11.16
C LEU A 139 15.91 -2.49 -10.96
N SER A 140 16.91 -2.06 -11.71
CA SER A 140 18.33 -2.37 -11.47
C SER A 140 19.11 -1.06 -11.41
N LEU A 141 19.99 -0.90 -10.43
CA LEU A 141 20.86 0.27 -10.28
C LEU A 141 22.32 -0.17 -10.46
N ARG A 142 23.12 0.69 -11.11
CA ARG A 142 24.55 0.44 -11.32
C ARG A 142 25.30 0.45 -9.98
N GLY A 143 26.13 -0.57 -9.76
CA GLY A 143 26.89 -0.76 -8.53
C GLY A 143 26.14 -1.53 -7.44
N ASP A 144 24.96 -2.08 -7.75
CA ASP A 144 24.31 -3.06 -6.88
C ASP A 144 25.09 -4.39 -6.94
N ASP A 145 26.16 -4.49 -6.14
CA ASP A 145 26.68 -5.81 -5.73
C ASP A 145 25.59 -6.47 -4.86
N GLU A 146 25.52 -7.81 -4.84
CA GLU A 146 24.50 -8.62 -4.12
C GLU A 146 24.34 -8.34 -2.60
N CYS A 147 25.09 -7.38 -2.05
CA CYS A 147 25.09 -6.97 -0.65
C CYS A 147 24.42 -5.61 -0.35
N GLY A 148 23.71 -4.98 -1.30
CA GLY A 148 22.74 -3.91 -0.98
C GLY A 148 23.33 -2.57 -0.52
N ALA A 149 24.61 -2.30 -0.81
CA ALA A 149 25.18 -0.97 -0.59
C ALA A 149 24.86 -0.06 -1.79
N VAL A 150 23.90 0.86 -1.62
CA VAL A 150 23.60 1.87 -2.63
C VAL A 150 24.83 2.76 -2.82
N GLY A 151 25.50 2.64 -3.97
CA GLY A 151 26.58 3.53 -4.37
C GLY A 151 26.13 4.99 -4.33
N THR A 152 26.96 5.84 -3.77
CA THR A 152 26.70 7.25 -3.38
C THR A 152 26.44 8.24 -4.52
N ALA A 153 26.11 7.79 -5.74
CA ALA A 153 25.97 8.68 -6.90
C ALA A 153 24.53 9.19 -7.13
N THR A 154 23.49 8.49 -6.69
CA THR A 154 22.09 8.97 -6.80
C THR A 154 21.28 8.59 -5.54
N MET A 155 20.65 9.58 -4.89
CA MET A 155 19.79 9.35 -3.71
C MET A 155 18.48 8.60 -4.04
N TYR A 156 18.13 8.49 -5.33
CA TYR A 156 16.95 7.77 -5.82
C TYR A 156 17.13 7.23 -7.26
N LEU A 157 16.76 8.03 -8.29
CA LEU A 157 16.87 7.69 -9.70
C LEU A 157 17.55 8.84 -10.45
N PRO A 158 18.26 8.57 -11.57
CA PRO A 158 18.74 9.62 -12.45
C PRO A 158 17.60 10.56 -12.88
N GLY A 159 17.90 11.86 -13.03
CA GLY A 159 16.90 12.90 -13.30
C GLY A 159 16.19 13.46 -12.06
N TYR A 160 16.39 12.89 -10.86
CA TYR A 160 16.01 13.54 -9.60
C TYR A 160 17.17 14.34 -9.03
N VAL A 161 16.87 15.56 -8.56
CA VAL A 161 17.84 16.40 -7.86
C VAL A 161 17.81 16.09 -6.37
N PRO A 162 18.94 15.70 -5.75
CA PRO A 162 19.02 15.51 -4.31
C PRO A 162 18.69 16.78 -3.55
N THR A 163 17.98 16.65 -2.43
CA THR A 163 17.73 17.81 -1.56
C THR A 163 19.02 18.13 -0.83
N SER A 164 19.67 19.25 -1.18
CA SER A 164 20.91 19.70 -0.53
C SER A 164 20.66 19.94 0.97
N THR A 165 21.28 19.14 1.83
CA THR A 165 21.47 19.51 3.23
C THR A 165 22.60 20.52 3.28
N THR A 166 22.32 21.79 2.98
CA THR A 166 23.28 22.85 3.25
C THR A 166 23.57 22.84 4.75
N ARG A 167 24.88 22.85 5.09
CA ARG A 167 25.44 22.81 6.45
C ARG A 167 24.98 23.95 7.37
N THR A 168 24.15 24.86 6.85
CA THR A 168 23.58 26.03 7.53
C THR A 168 22.11 25.84 7.93
N SER A 169 21.48 24.71 7.59
CA SER A 169 20.13 24.37 8.05
C SER A 169 20.16 23.91 9.50
N PRO A 170 19.17 24.25 10.35
CA PRO A 170 19.08 23.67 11.69
C PRO A 170 19.06 22.14 11.61
N PRO A 171 19.61 21.42 12.62
CA PRO A 171 19.62 19.97 12.61
C PRO A 171 18.20 19.46 12.40
N LYS A 172 18.02 18.63 11.37
CA LYS A 172 16.74 18.03 11.05
C LYS A 172 16.28 17.19 12.25
N PRO A 173 15.00 17.26 12.66
CA PRO A 173 14.52 16.36 13.69
C PRO A 173 14.79 14.92 13.26
N PRO A 174 15.23 14.04 14.18
CA PRO A 174 15.49 12.65 13.84
C PRO A 174 14.24 12.00 13.25
N THR A 175 14.44 11.10 12.28
CA THR A 175 13.35 10.28 11.75
C THR A 175 12.72 9.43 12.87
N PHE A 176 11.50 8.93 12.66
CA PHE A 176 10.78 8.16 13.68
C PHE A 176 11.25 6.69 13.78
N GLY A 177 12.36 6.31 13.14
CA GLY A 177 12.95 4.96 13.24
C GLY A 177 12.43 3.92 12.26
N LEU A 178 11.59 4.29 11.28
CA LEU A 178 11.16 3.37 10.22
C LEU A 178 12.36 2.95 9.36
N ALA A 179 12.49 1.65 9.12
CA ALA A 179 13.68 1.05 8.52
C ALA A 179 13.47 0.53 7.10
N ARG A 180 12.42 -0.26 6.84
CA ARG A 180 12.18 -0.90 5.52
C ARG A 180 10.70 -1.23 5.31
N PHE A 181 10.31 -1.55 4.08
CA PHE A 181 9.05 -2.24 3.83
C PHE A 181 9.16 -3.69 4.34
N ASP A 182 8.12 -4.16 5.02
CA ASP A 182 7.98 -5.57 5.42
C ASP A 182 7.19 -6.35 4.38
N HIS A 183 5.99 -5.85 4.05
CA HIS A 183 5.11 -6.43 3.04
C HIS A 183 4.15 -5.37 2.48
N ILE A 184 3.57 -5.64 1.30
CA ILE A 184 2.61 -4.76 0.63
C ILE A 184 1.40 -5.58 0.21
N VAL A 185 0.20 -5.16 0.62
CA VAL A 185 -1.01 -5.96 0.49
C VAL A 185 -1.93 -5.42 -0.60
N GLY A 186 -2.36 -6.30 -1.50
CA GLY A 186 -3.34 -6.00 -2.56
C GLY A 186 -4.72 -6.56 -2.25
N ASN A 187 -5.77 -5.80 -2.57
CA ASN A 187 -7.15 -6.29 -2.58
C ASN A 187 -7.61 -6.50 -4.02
N VAL A 188 -8.16 -7.67 -4.30
CA VAL A 188 -8.70 -8.05 -5.61
C VAL A 188 -10.10 -8.65 -5.48
N TRP A 189 -10.83 -8.74 -6.60
CA TRP A 189 -12.15 -9.37 -6.58
C TRP A 189 -12.06 -10.89 -6.46
N GLU A 190 -11.09 -11.50 -7.14
CA GLU A 190 -10.85 -12.95 -7.14
C GLU A 190 -9.36 -13.22 -6.87
N MET A 191 -9.06 -13.81 -5.72
CA MET A 191 -7.68 -14.02 -5.27
C MET A 191 -7.00 -15.14 -6.04
N LEU A 192 -7.63 -16.31 -6.20
CA LEU A 192 -6.97 -17.47 -6.80
C LEU A 192 -6.49 -17.23 -8.24
N PRO A 193 -7.30 -16.70 -9.19
CA PRO A 193 -6.82 -16.40 -10.53
C PRO A 193 -5.67 -15.38 -10.53
N THR A 194 -5.74 -14.39 -9.63
CA THR A 194 -4.69 -13.39 -9.45
C THR A 194 -3.40 -14.03 -8.97
N ILE A 195 -3.46 -14.84 -7.91
CA ILE A 195 -2.31 -15.58 -7.35
C ILE A 195 -1.68 -16.47 -8.41
N GLU A 196 -2.46 -17.28 -9.11
CA GLU A 196 -1.94 -18.18 -10.14
C GLU A 196 -1.23 -17.41 -11.25
N ARG A 197 -1.78 -16.26 -11.67
CA ARG A 197 -1.14 -15.36 -12.62
C ARG A 197 0.16 -14.80 -12.07
N LEU A 198 0.15 -14.28 -10.83
CA LEU A 198 1.34 -13.71 -10.20
C LEU A 198 2.46 -14.75 -10.06
N LYS A 199 2.15 -15.97 -9.64
CA LYS A 199 3.11 -17.09 -9.58
C LYS A 199 3.74 -17.38 -10.94
N ARG A 200 2.96 -17.37 -12.03
CA ARG A 200 3.49 -17.59 -13.38
C ARG A 200 4.43 -16.47 -13.83
N ILE A 201 4.08 -15.21 -13.58
CA ILE A 201 4.86 -14.07 -14.08
C ILE A 201 6.09 -13.75 -13.22
N THR A 202 6.10 -14.07 -11.93
CA THR A 202 7.22 -13.76 -11.03
C THR A 202 8.02 -14.98 -10.59
N GLY A 203 7.45 -16.18 -10.66
CA GLY A 203 8.01 -17.38 -10.04
C GLY A 203 7.94 -17.37 -8.51
N PHE A 204 7.22 -16.41 -7.90
CA PHE A 204 7.04 -16.38 -6.44
C PHE A 204 6.30 -17.62 -5.95
N HIS A 205 6.61 -18.02 -4.72
CA HIS A 205 5.97 -19.17 -4.08
C HIS A 205 4.96 -18.71 -3.03
N GLU A 206 4.00 -19.57 -2.75
CA GLU A 206 3.07 -19.38 -1.62
C GLU A 206 3.85 -19.49 -0.31
N PHE A 207 3.64 -18.53 0.58
CA PHE A 207 4.36 -18.41 1.84
C PHE A 207 3.45 -18.65 3.04
N ALA A 208 2.25 -18.07 3.01
CA ALA A 208 1.23 -18.24 4.05
C ALA A 208 -0.17 -18.08 3.47
N GLU A 209 -1.16 -18.68 4.11
CA GLU A 209 -2.58 -18.56 3.78
C GLU A 209 -3.39 -18.27 5.05
N PHE A 210 -4.42 -17.45 4.90
CA PHE A 210 -5.38 -17.14 5.93
C PHE A 210 -6.79 -17.27 5.35
N THR A 211 -7.61 -18.13 5.93
CA THR A 211 -8.98 -18.35 5.49
C THR A 211 -9.98 -17.65 6.40
N THR A 212 -11.23 -17.57 5.99
CA THR A 212 -12.30 -17.00 6.82
C THR A 212 -12.42 -17.65 8.19
N GLU A 213 -12.15 -18.96 8.30
CA GLU A 213 -12.17 -19.70 9.55
C GLU A 213 -11.05 -19.25 10.51
N ASP A 214 -9.95 -18.77 9.94
CA ASP A 214 -8.77 -18.33 10.66
C ASP A 214 -8.85 -16.88 11.14
N VAL A 215 -9.42 -15.98 10.32
CA VAL A 215 -9.33 -14.53 10.51
C VAL A 215 -10.68 -13.80 10.55
N GLY A 216 -11.78 -14.49 10.30
CA GLY A 216 -13.12 -13.91 10.31
C GLY A 216 -13.59 -13.45 11.69
N THR A 217 -14.44 -12.42 11.71
CA THR A 217 -15.30 -12.08 12.84
C THR A 217 -16.62 -12.84 12.72
N ILE A 218 -17.49 -12.70 13.73
CA ILE A 218 -18.88 -13.19 13.65
C ILE A 218 -19.64 -12.50 12.51
N ASP A 219 -19.20 -11.31 12.09
CA ASP A 219 -19.92 -10.42 11.19
C ASP A 219 -19.32 -10.33 9.77
N SER A 220 -18.01 -10.59 9.59
CA SER A 220 -17.31 -10.47 8.29
C SER A 220 -16.04 -11.32 8.21
N GLY A 221 -15.47 -11.49 7.02
CA GLY A 221 -14.19 -12.20 6.83
C GLY A 221 -13.45 -11.80 5.56
N LEU A 222 -12.32 -12.49 5.34
CA LEU A 222 -11.55 -12.47 4.10
C LEU A 222 -10.83 -13.80 3.89
N ASN A 223 -10.40 -14.03 2.66
CA ASN A 223 -9.33 -14.98 2.37
C ASN A 223 -8.09 -14.19 1.93
N SER A 224 -6.92 -14.61 2.39
CA SER A 224 -5.63 -13.98 2.07
C SER A 224 -4.59 -15.03 1.75
N MET A 225 -3.74 -14.74 0.76
CA MET A 225 -2.60 -15.56 0.41
C MET A 225 -1.37 -14.70 0.18
N VAL A 226 -0.27 -15.09 0.81
CA VAL A 226 1.01 -14.39 0.73
C VAL A 226 1.90 -15.03 -0.31
N LEU A 227 2.30 -14.24 -1.32
CA LEU A 227 3.36 -14.63 -2.25
C LEU A 227 4.71 -14.07 -1.78
N ALA A 228 5.76 -14.87 -1.94
CA ALA A 228 7.11 -14.51 -1.55
C ALA A 228 8.14 -14.76 -2.67
N SER A 229 9.10 -13.85 -2.77
CA SER A 229 10.36 -14.10 -3.50
C SER A 229 11.15 -15.27 -2.86
N ASN A 230 12.12 -15.84 -3.57
CA ASN A 230 12.90 -17.00 -3.11
C ASN A 230 13.57 -16.81 -1.74
N ASN A 231 14.10 -15.61 -1.46
CA ASN A 231 14.71 -15.29 -0.16
C ASN A 231 13.71 -14.73 0.86
N GLN A 232 12.42 -14.71 0.52
CA GLN A 232 11.29 -14.30 1.35
C GLN A 232 11.41 -12.85 1.89
N LYS A 233 12.20 -12.00 1.23
CA LYS A 233 12.32 -10.57 1.60
C LYS A 233 11.30 -9.68 0.89
N VAL A 234 10.81 -10.10 -0.28
CA VAL A 234 9.67 -9.48 -0.95
C VAL A 234 8.43 -10.31 -0.66
N LEU A 235 7.47 -9.71 0.03
CA LEU A 235 6.22 -10.34 0.47
C LEU A 235 5.02 -9.54 -0.07
N LEU A 236 4.15 -10.22 -0.81
CA LEU A 236 2.95 -9.65 -1.44
C LEU A 236 1.70 -10.46 -1.04
N PRO A 237 1.07 -10.14 0.10
CA PRO A 237 -0.25 -10.64 0.44
C PRO A 237 -1.33 -10.13 -0.53
N ILE A 238 -2.24 -11.01 -0.93
CA ILE A 238 -3.39 -10.70 -1.78
C ILE A 238 -4.65 -11.15 -1.05
N ASN A 239 -5.66 -10.28 -0.96
CA ASN A 239 -6.93 -10.57 -0.31
C ASN A 239 -8.09 -10.57 -1.31
N GLU A 240 -9.10 -11.41 -1.03
CA GLU A 240 -10.42 -11.34 -1.66
C GLU A 240 -11.54 -11.16 -0.62
N PRO A 241 -12.67 -10.55 -1.01
CA PRO A 241 -13.84 -10.46 -0.15
C PRO A 241 -14.51 -11.81 0.05
N THR A 242 -15.07 -12.02 1.23
CA THR A 242 -16.01 -13.12 1.48
C THR A 242 -17.44 -12.61 1.36
N TYR A 243 -18.31 -13.40 0.74
CA TYR A 243 -19.72 -13.07 0.57
C TYR A 243 -20.61 -13.90 1.51
N GLY A 244 -21.84 -13.43 1.75
CA GLY A 244 -22.82 -14.16 2.56
C GLY A 244 -22.67 -13.98 4.08
N THR A 245 -21.83 -13.05 4.53
CA THR A 245 -21.68 -12.65 5.94
C THR A 245 -22.70 -11.59 6.35
N ARG A 246 -22.92 -11.40 7.67
CA ARG A 246 -23.93 -10.46 8.20
C ARG A 246 -23.64 -9.01 7.81
N ARG A 247 -22.36 -8.64 7.79
CA ARG A 247 -21.87 -7.35 7.27
C ARG A 247 -21.09 -7.57 5.99
N ARG A 248 -21.01 -6.52 5.17
CA ARG A 248 -20.14 -6.47 4.00
C ARG A 248 -18.68 -6.66 4.43
N SER A 249 -17.93 -7.46 3.68
CA SER A 249 -16.49 -7.61 3.91
C SER A 249 -15.77 -6.27 3.73
N GLN A 250 -14.81 -5.95 4.59
CA GLN A 250 -13.99 -4.73 4.46
C GLN A 250 -13.21 -4.70 3.14
N ILE A 251 -12.90 -5.88 2.58
CA ILE A 251 -12.27 -5.98 1.26
C ILE A 251 -13.24 -5.51 0.16
N GLU A 252 -14.52 -5.86 0.26
CA GLU A 252 -15.55 -5.37 -0.66
C GLU A 252 -15.75 -3.85 -0.50
N THR A 253 -15.78 -3.34 0.75
CA THR A 253 -15.84 -1.90 1.03
C THR A 253 -14.67 -1.15 0.38
N TYR A 254 -13.44 -1.68 0.54
CA TYR A 254 -12.26 -1.16 -0.13
C TYR A 254 -12.44 -1.13 -1.64
N LEU A 255 -12.82 -2.25 -2.28
CA LEU A 255 -12.91 -2.36 -3.73
C LEU A 255 -13.95 -1.39 -4.30
N ILE A 256 -15.06 -1.18 -3.60
CA ILE A 256 -16.07 -0.19 -3.98
C ILE A 256 -15.52 1.23 -3.83
N ALA A 257 -14.93 1.58 -2.68
CA ALA A 257 -14.45 2.93 -2.38
C ALA A 257 -13.23 3.32 -3.23
N ASN A 258 -12.35 2.36 -3.52
CA ASN A 258 -11.18 2.52 -4.37
C ASN A 258 -11.55 2.56 -5.86
N GLY A 259 -12.74 2.10 -6.23
CA GLY A 259 -13.13 1.93 -7.62
C GLY A 259 -12.43 0.74 -8.30
N GLY A 260 -12.14 -0.33 -7.57
CA GLY A 260 -11.52 -1.55 -8.07
C GLY A 260 -10.31 -1.99 -7.25
N GLU A 261 -9.55 -2.91 -7.82
CA GLU A 261 -8.39 -3.53 -7.20
C GLU A 261 -7.27 -2.53 -6.94
N GLY A 262 -6.47 -2.76 -5.90
CA GLY A 262 -5.41 -1.83 -5.53
C GLY A 262 -4.67 -2.25 -4.26
N VAL A 263 -3.64 -1.46 -3.90
CA VAL A 263 -2.91 -1.65 -2.64
C VAL A 263 -3.77 -1.18 -1.47
N GLN A 264 -4.04 -2.08 -0.54
CA GLN A 264 -4.79 -1.79 0.68
C GLN A 264 -3.91 -1.19 1.75
N HIS A 265 -2.77 -1.83 2.04
CA HIS A 265 -1.85 -1.33 3.04
C HIS A 265 -0.41 -1.67 2.74
N MET A 266 0.47 -0.93 3.41
CA MET A 266 1.91 -1.10 3.37
C MET A 266 2.43 -1.21 4.79
N ALA A 267 3.10 -2.32 5.09
CA ALA A 267 3.71 -2.56 6.39
C ALA A 267 5.15 -2.02 6.41
N LEU A 268 5.43 -1.16 7.38
CA LEU A 268 6.67 -0.43 7.54
C LEU A 268 7.37 -0.92 8.81
N ALA A 269 8.46 -1.66 8.63
CA ALA A 269 9.22 -2.24 9.72
C ALA A 269 10.03 -1.17 10.47
N THR A 270 10.08 -1.30 11.79
CA THR A 270 10.92 -0.52 12.70
C THR A 270 11.66 -1.44 13.68
N ASN A 271 12.78 -0.97 14.21
CA ASN A 271 13.56 -1.68 15.23
C ASN A 271 13.18 -1.24 16.66
N ASP A 272 12.39 -0.17 16.81
CA ASP A 272 11.82 0.28 18.09
C ASP A 272 10.40 0.83 17.85
N ILE A 273 9.43 -0.07 17.82
CA ILE A 273 8.02 0.24 17.59
C ILE A 273 7.47 1.14 18.68
N PHE A 274 7.94 1.01 19.92
CA PHE A 274 7.44 1.85 21.00
C PHE A 274 7.82 3.32 20.77
N ALA A 275 9.07 3.60 20.42
CA ALA A 275 9.52 4.94 20.07
C ALA A 275 8.82 5.47 18.80
N THR A 276 8.72 4.64 17.76
CA THR A 276 8.06 5.01 16.50
C THR A 276 6.59 5.37 16.72
N VAL A 277 5.83 4.53 17.42
CA VAL A 277 4.40 4.75 17.70
C VAL A 277 4.18 5.97 18.58
N SER A 278 5.04 6.17 19.59
CA SER A 278 5.00 7.36 20.43
C SER A 278 5.18 8.65 19.62
N ALA A 279 6.15 8.65 18.69
CA ALA A 279 6.40 9.78 17.80
C ALA A 279 5.23 10.03 16.81
N ILE A 280 4.62 8.96 16.26
CA ILE A 280 3.45 9.07 15.40
C ILE A 280 2.28 9.68 16.17
N ARG A 281 1.96 9.17 17.37
CA ARG A 281 0.87 9.70 18.21
C ARG A 281 1.09 11.16 18.58
N ALA A 282 2.33 11.54 18.91
CA ALA A 282 2.68 12.93 19.19
C ALA A 282 2.53 13.86 17.97
N ALA A 283 2.67 13.33 16.75
CA ALA A 283 2.47 14.07 15.52
C ALA A 283 1.00 14.14 15.08
N SER A 284 0.14 13.19 15.48
CA SER A 284 -1.27 13.11 15.04
C SER A 284 -2.04 14.41 15.25
N ALA A 285 -1.89 15.04 16.43
CA ALA A 285 -2.58 16.30 16.75
C ALA A 285 -2.12 17.50 15.90
N ARG A 286 -1.03 17.38 15.15
CA ARG A 286 -0.45 18.43 14.29
C ARG A 286 -0.54 18.08 12.80
N GLY A 287 -1.48 17.21 12.42
CA GLY A 287 -1.66 16.78 11.02
C GLY A 287 -0.85 15.55 10.62
N GLY A 288 -0.27 14.82 11.58
CA GLY A 288 0.28 13.48 11.35
C GLY A 288 -0.81 12.41 11.23
N PHE A 289 -0.41 11.15 10.98
CA PHE A 289 -1.35 10.05 10.87
C PHE A 289 -2.01 9.71 12.21
N THR A 290 -3.29 9.37 12.16
CA THR A 290 -4.05 8.85 13.31
C THR A 290 -3.97 7.33 13.33
N LEU A 291 -3.67 6.76 14.50
CA LEU A 291 -3.68 5.31 14.70
C LEU A 291 -5.09 4.78 15.02
N MET A 292 -5.33 3.51 14.73
CA MET A 292 -6.54 2.82 15.17
C MET A 292 -6.65 2.84 16.69
N ASP A 293 -7.88 2.74 17.18
CA ASP A 293 -8.15 2.77 18.61
C ASP A 293 -7.55 1.52 19.27
N PRO A 294 -6.99 1.64 20.49
CA PRO A 294 -6.42 0.50 21.21
C PRO A 294 -7.42 -0.65 21.38
N PRO A 295 -6.95 -1.90 21.36
CA PRO A 295 -7.72 -3.07 21.82
C PRO A 295 -8.25 -2.87 23.25
N SER A 296 -9.25 -3.69 23.62
CA SER A 296 -9.81 -3.66 24.97
C SER A 296 -8.79 -4.05 26.04
N ASP A 297 -9.00 -3.62 27.28
CA ASP A 297 -8.16 -4.06 28.42
C ASP A 297 -8.15 -5.59 28.59
N GLY A 298 -9.24 -6.27 28.24
CA GLY A 298 -9.33 -7.72 28.25
C GLY A 298 -8.33 -8.38 27.31
N TYR A 299 -8.08 -7.79 26.13
CA TYR A 299 -7.07 -8.29 25.20
C TYR A 299 -5.68 -8.33 25.85
N TYR A 300 -5.27 -7.24 26.51
CA TYR A 300 -3.96 -7.17 27.17
C TYR A 300 -3.88 -8.05 28.42
N ALA A 301 -4.99 -8.30 29.10
CA ALA A 301 -5.05 -9.21 30.24
C ALA A 301 -4.85 -10.68 29.81
N GLU A 302 -5.35 -11.06 28.63
CA GLU A 302 -5.20 -12.40 28.06
C GLU A 302 -3.85 -12.62 27.35
N LEU A 303 -3.17 -11.53 26.98
CA LEU A 303 -1.97 -11.57 26.16
C LEU A 303 -0.82 -12.42 26.76
N PRO A 304 -0.50 -12.35 28.07
CA PRO A 304 0.54 -13.21 28.67
C PRO A 304 0.25 -14.71 28.51
N ALA A 305 -1.03 -15.11 28.51
CA ALA A 305 -1.40 -16.51 28.29
C ALA A 305 -1.21 -16.95 26.83
N ARG A 306 -1.33 -16.01 25.87
CA ARG A 306 -1.15 -16.27 24.44
C ARG A 306 0.32 -16.30 24.03
N ILE A 307 1.12 -15.37 24.52
CA ILE A 307 2.51 -15.19 24.07
C ILE A 307 3.55 -15.73 25.06
N GLY A 308 3.14 -16.14 26.26
CA GLY A 308 4.05 -16.59 27.32
C GLY A 308 5.02 -15.48 27.77
N ASP A 309 6.28 -15.85 27.91
CA ASP A 309 7.40 -15.00 28.34
C ASP A 309 8.14 -14.32 27.17
N ALA A 310 7.55 -14.34 25.97
CA ALA A 310 8.24 -13.86 24.76
C ALA A 310 8.50 -12.36 24.74
N LEU A 311 7.82 -11.58 25.59
CA LEU A 311 8.10 -10.17 25.83
C LEU A 311 8.20 -9.88 27.33
N PRO A 312 9.10 -8.97 27.74
CA PRO A 312 9.14 -8.46 29.11
C PRO A 312 7.81 -7.81 29.52
N ALA A 313 7.45 -7.91 30.80
CA ALA A 313 6.22 -7.28 31.34
C ALA A 313 6.17 -5.75 31.10
N ALA A 314 7.33 -5.07 31.14
CA ALA A 314 7.43 -3.65 30.84
C ALA A 314 7.04 -3.33 29.38
N ASP A 315 7.41 -4.19 28.43
CA ASP A 315 7.07 -4.01 27.03
C ASP A 315 5.59 -4.34 26.75
N LEU A 316 4.99 -5.28 27.49
CA LEU A 316 3.54 -5.50 27.45
C LEU A 316 2.75 -4.30 27.96
N GLN A 317 3.23 -3.67 29.03
CA GLN A 317 2.62 -2.45 29.55
C GLN A 317 2.73 -1.29 28.54
N ARG A 318 3.90 -1.12 27.90
CA ARG A 318 4.08 -0.12 26.82
C ARG A 318 3.19 -0.44 25.61
N ALA A 319 3.03 -1.71 25.25
CA ALA A 319 2.15 -2.12 24.17
C ALA A 319 0.70 -1.72 24.47
N ARG A 320 0.24 -1.95 25.70
CA ARG A 320 -1.09 -1.51 26.18
C ARG A 320 -1.28 0.01 26.09
N GLU A 321 -0.34 0.77 26.63
CA GLU A 321 -0.39 2.24 26.63
C GLU A 321 -0.43 2.82 25.22
N LEU A 322 0.28 2.20 24.29
CA LEU A 322 0.40 2.67 22.92
C LEU A 322 -0.62 2.03 21.96
N GLY A 323 -1.45 1.11 22.42
CA GLY A 323 -2.43 0.42 21.57
C GLY A 323 -1.81 -0.53 20.54
N ILE A 324 -0.67 -1.15 20.87
CA ILE A 324 0.07 -2.05 19.98
C ILE A 324 -0.45 -3.48 20.16
N LEU A 325 -0.81 -4.11 19.05
CA LEU A 325 -1.18 -5.52 18.98
C LEU A 325 0.09 -6.38 19.01
N VAL A 326 0.04 -7.50 19.73
CA VAL A 326 1.14 -8.46 19.83
C VAL A 326 0.63 -9.85 19.45
N ASP A 327 1.33 -10.50 18.53
CA ASP A 327 1.15 -11.92 18.22
C ASP A 327 2.46 -12.68 18.41
N ARG A 328 2.36 -14.00 18.52
CA ARG A 328 3.50 -14.90 18.59
C ARG A 328 3.21 -16.14 17.74
N ASP A 329 4.21 -16.56 16.99
CA ASP A 329 4.23 -17.89 16.37
C ASP A 329 5.36 -18.75 16.98
N ASP A 330 5.60 -19.90 16.36
CA ASP A 330 6.66 -20.84 16.74
C ASP A 330 8.08 -20.29 16.53
N GLN A 331 8.25 -19.22 15.75
CA GLN A 331 9.56 -18.69 15.34
C GLN A 331 9.89 -17.33 15.97
N GLY A 332 8.90 -16.51 16.29
CA GLY A 332 9.10 -15.17 16.79
C GLY A 332 7.86 -14.45 17.31
N VAL A 333 8.07 -13.19 17.68
CA VAL A 333 7.03 -12.27 18.15
C VAL A 333 6.84 -11.17 17.14
N LEU A 334 5.58 -10.80 16.95
CA LEU A 334 5.14 -9.76 16.05
C LEU A 334 4.44 -8.66 16.86
N LEU A 335 4.95 -7.44 16.78
CA LEU A 335 4.28 -6.24 17.29
C LEU A 335 3.80 -5.40 16.11
N GLN A 336 2.54 -4.97 16.14
CA GLN A 336 1.96 -4.21 15.03
C GLN A 336 0.92 -3.19 15.48
N VAL A 337 0.79 -2.10 14.72
CA VAL A 337 -0.32 -1.14 14.85
C VAL A 337 -0.68 -0.60 13.48
N PHE A 338 -1.96 -0.30 13.28
CA PHE A 338 -2.49 0.20 12.01
C PHE A 338 -2.89 1.66 12.13
N THR A 339 -2.67 2.42 11.05
CA THR A 339 -3.25 3.75 10.92
C THR A 339 -4.73 3.63 10.55
N ARG A 340 -5.50 4.69 10.84
CA ARG A 340 -6.72 4.98 10.06
C ARG A 340 -6.34 5.21 8.59
N PRO A 341 -7.29 5.22 7.65
CA PRO A 341 -6.99 5.53 6.26
C PRO A 341 -6.18 6.82 6.11
N VAL A 342 -5.16 6.80 5.24
CA VAL A 342 -4.23 7.95 5.07
C VAL A 342 -4.75 9.03 4.12
N GLY A 343 -5.83 8.72 3.41
CA GLY A 343 -6.57 9.67 2.56
C GLY A 343 -8.04 9.74 2.97
N ASP A 344 -8.84 10.42 2.15
CA ASP A 344 -10.24 10.70 2.48
C ASP A 344 -11.15 9.48 2.39
N ARG A 345 -10.76 8.46 1.62
CA ARG A 345 -11.54 7.24 1.40
C ARG A 345 -11.06 6.14 2.36
N PRO A 346 -11.94 5.21 2.77
CA PRO A 346 -11.57 4.04 3.56
C PRO A 346 -10.82 3.00 2.72
N THR A 347 -9.68 3.39 2.15
CA THR A 347 -8.89 2.59 1.22
C THR A 347 -7.49 2.33 1.76
N LEU A 348 -6.51 3.16 1.41
CA LEU A 348 -5.11 2.97 1.79
C LEU A 348 -4.90 3.28 3.27
N PHE A 349 -4.27 2.35 4.00
CA PHE A 349 -3.74 2.59 5.35
C PHE A 349 -2.31 2.07 5.48
N LEU A 350 -1.65 2.37 6.59
CA LEU A 350 -0.29 1.91 6.89
C LEU A 350 -0.31 0.99 8.11
N GLU A 351 0.61 0.04 8.09
CA GLU A 351 0.92 -0.77 9.26
C GLU A 351 2.35 -0.44 9.72
N ILE A 352 2.53 -0.26 11.03
CA ILE A 352 3.85 -0.15 11.64
C ILE A 352 4.11 -1.45 12.38
N ILE A 353 5.22 -2.11 12.04
CA ILE A 353 5.49 -3.48 12.44
C ILE A 353 6.90 -3.61 13.03
N GLN A 354 7.06 -4.46 14.04
CA GLN A 354 8.35 -4.92 14.53
C GLN A 354 8.30 -6.43 14.75
N ARG A 355 9.32 -7.12 14.23
CA ARG A 355 9.49 -8.56 14.38
C ARG A 355 10.65 -8.81 15.35
N VAL A 356 10.47 -9.73 16.29
CA VAL A 356 11.47 -10.13 17.28
C VAL A 356 11.71 -11.63 17.16
N GLY A 357 12.99 -12.04 17.01
CA GLY A 357 13.37 -13.44 16.79
C GLY A 357 13.84 -13.71 15.36
N CYS A 358 13.94 -15.00 15.01
CA CYS A 358 14.38 -15.54 13.71
C CYS A 358 15.70 -14.92 13.20
N LEU A 359 16.66 -14.76 14.11
CA LEU A 359 17.99 -14.25 13.79
C LEU A 359 18.85 -15.39 13.25
N GLU A 360 19.39 -15.19 12.06
CA GLU A 360 20.23 -16.14 11.34
C GLU A 360 21.51 -15.48 10.85
N GLU A 361 22.57 -16.27 10.67
CA GLU A 361 23.76 -15.76 10.00
C GLU A 361 23.47 -15.49 8.53
N ALA A 362 23.93 -14.35 8.03
CA ALA A 362 23.78 -13.98 6.63
C ALA A 362 24.50 -14.99 5.72
N PRO A 363 23.91 -15.34 4.57
CA PRO A 363 24.60 -16.11 3.54
C PRO A 363 25.92 -15.42 3.15
N GLY A 364 27.02 -16.18 3.06
CA GLY A 364 28.35 -15.67 2.69
C GLY A 364 29.38 -15.60 3.83
N GLY A 365 28.99 -15.88 5.08
CA GLY A 365 29.90 -15.85 6.24
C GLY A 365 30.31 -14.44 6.67
N GLY A 366 30.92 -14.31 7.86
CA GLY A 366 31.42 -13.04 8.40
C GLY A 366 30.66 -12.46 9.59
N GLY A 367 29.85 -13.26 10.29
CA GLY A 367 29.23 -12.88 11.57
C GLY A 367 28.11 -11.84 11.48
N ARG A 368 27.68 -11.46 10.26
CA ARG A 368 26.52 -10.57 10.07
C ARG A 368 25.25 -11.35 10.32
N VAL A 369 24.44 -10.90 11.28
CA VAL A 369 23.14 -11.50 11.60
C VAL A 369 22.03 -10.79 10.83
N VAL A 370 21.12 -11.55 10.24
CA VAL A 370 19.94 -11.09 9.51
C VAL A 370 18.68 -11.73 10.09
N GLN A 371 17.57 -11.01 10.04
CA GLN A 371 16.27 -11.56 10.43
C GLN A 371 15.61 -12.23 9.22
N ARG A 372 15.11 -13.47 9.40
CA ARG A 372 14.33 -14.18 8.38
C ARG A 372 13.06 -13.39 8.04
N GLY A 373 12.73 -13.34 6.75
CA GLY A 373 11.48 -12.73 6.29
C GLY A 373 10.26 -13.43 6.89
N GLY A 374 9.24 -12.66 7.26
CA GLY A 374 8.00 -13.22 7.84
C GLY A 374 8.11 -13.74 9.28
N CYS A 375 9.20 -13.48 10.01
CA CYS A 375 9.37 -13.90 11.40
C CYS A 375 8.24 -13.44 12.32
N GLY A 376 7.53 -14.35 13.01
CA GLY A 376 6.35 -14.00 13.83
C GLY A 376 5.04 -13.98 13.02
N GLY A 377 5.07 -14.42 11.76
CA GLY A 377 3.90 -14.57 10.89
C GLY A 377 3.33 -13.23 10.40
N PHE A 378 2.03 -13.17 10.14
CA PHE A 378 1.34 -11.93 9.74
C PHE A 378 0.27 -11.52 10.74
N GLY A 379 0.39 -12.00 11.98
CA GLY A 379 -0.54 -11.63 13.04
C GLY A 379 -1.87 -12.36 12.94
N LYS A 380 -1.87 -13.67 12.63
CA LYS A 380 -3.08 -14.51 12.54
C LYS A 380 -4.02 -14.29 13.73
N GLY A 381 -3.48 -14.28 14.94
CA GLY A 381 -4.23 -14.07 16.17
C GLY A 381 -4.62 -12.60 16.42
N ASN A 382 -3.99 -11.66 15.72
CA ASN A 382 -4.32 -10.24 15.78
C ASN A 382 -5.33 -9.81 14.71
N PHE A 383 -5.45 -10.51 13.59
CA PHE A 383 -6.39 -10.16 12.51
C PHE A 383 -7.81 -10.02 13.05
N ARG A 384 -8.25 -10.93 13.93
CA ARG A 384 -9.58 -10.84 14.56
C ARG A 384 -9.78 -9.54 15.33
N GLU A 385 -8.77 -9.07 16.07
CA GLU A 385 -8.85 -7.82 16.82
C GLU A 385 -8.76 -6.59 15.92
N LEU A 386 -7.92 -6.65 14.87
CA LEU A 386 -7.88 -5.64 13.83
C LEU A 386 -9.26 -5.45 13.19
N PHE A 387 -9.91 -6.54 12.78
CA PHE A 387 -11.23 -6.47 12.17
C PHE A 387 -12.27 -5.89 13.10
N LYS A 388 -12.27 -6.27 14.39
CA LYS A 388 -13.15 -5.65 15.38
C LYS A 388 -12.94 -4.13 15.46
N SER A 389 -11.68 -3.68 15.50
CA SER A 389 -11.36 -2.24 15.56
C SER A 389 -11.80 -1.50 14.29
N VAL A 390 -11.58 -2.08 13.11
CA VAL A 390 -12.01 -1.47 11.84
C VAL A 390 -13.55 -1.49 11.72
N GLU A 391 -14.22 -2.59 12.08
CA GLU A 391 -15.69 -2.67 12.09
C GLU A 391 -16.29 -1.66 13.08
N ALA A 392 -15.67 -1.46 14.25
CA ALA A 392 -16.09 -0.44 15.21
C ALA A 392 -15.94 0.96 14.61
N PHE A 393 -14.83 1.24 13.94
CA PHE A 393 -14.61 2.51 13.25
C PHE A 393 -15.63 2.73 12.11
N GLU A 394 -15.89 1.74 11.27
CA GLU A 394 -16.92 1.82 10.22
C GLU A 394 -18.31 2.08 10.79
N ARG A 395 -18.67 1.47 11.94
CA ARG A 395 -19.93 1.79 12.61
C ARG A 395 -20.02 3.27 12.98
N THR A 396 -18.93 3.91 13.40
CA THR A 396 -18.95 5.36 13.67
C THR A 396 -19.23 6.16 12.41
N LEU A 397 -18.73 5.73 11.25
CA LEU A 397 -18.99 6.36 9.96
C LEU A 397 -20.45 6.18 9.51
N ASP A 398 -20.99 4.96 9.63
CA ASP A 398 -22.39 4.65 9.32
C ASP A 398 -23.35 5.49 10.18
N THR A 399 -23.06 5.61 11.49
CA THR A 399 -23.90 6.39 12.43
C THR A 399 -23.88 7.89 12.12
N THR A 400 -22.75 8.40 11.62
CA THR A 400 -22.62 9.82 11.24
C THR A 400 -23.44 10.14 9.98
N LEU A 401 -23.60 9.15 9.07
CA LEU A 401 -24.43 9.27 7.88
C LEU A 401 -25.93 9.25 8.21
N ASP A 402 -26.37 8.48 9.21
CA ASP A 402 -27.78 8.46 9.66
C ASP A 402 -28.18 9.77 10.37
N ILE A 403 -27.30 10.38 11.17
CA ILE A 403 -27.57 11.68 11.82
C ILE A 403 -27.73 12.80 10.76
N GLY A 404 -26.97 12.73 9.66
CA GLY A 404 -27.09 13.65 8.52
C GLY A 404 -28.39 13.52 7.73
N GLN A 405 -29.03 12.34 7.75
CA GLN A 405 -30.35 12.12 7.12
C GLN A 405 -31.52 12.44 8.07
N SER A 406 -31.31 12.38 9.38
CA SER A 406 -32.33 12.69 10.40
C SER A 406 -32.48 14.19 10.71
N ALA A 407 -31.55 15.06 10.30
CA ALA A 407 -31.56 16.49 10.63
C ALA A 407 -32.47 17.35 9.70
N ALA A 408 -33.42 16.75 8.99
CA ALA A 408 -34.40 17.44 8.15
C ALA A 408 -35.78 17.56 8.84
N ALA A 409 -35.81 18.06 10.07
CA ALA A 409 -37.06 18.50 10.72
C ALA A 409 -36.77 19.54 11.80
N VAL A 410 -36.64 20.81 11.39
CA VAL A 410 -36.74 21.95 12.31
C VAL A 410 -38.12 22.59 12.08
N PRO A 411 -38.98 22.74 13.09
CA PRO A 411 -40.24 23.44 12.93
C PRO A 411 -39.97 24.94 12.82
N THR A 412 -40.56 25.56 11.81
CA THR A 412 -40.52 27.01 11.59
C THR A 412 -41.28 27.74 12.70
N ALA A 413 -40.57 28.49 13.54
CA ALA A 413 -41.15 29.54 14.36
C ALA A 413 -40.37 30.85 14.18
N SER A 414 -41.14 31.88 13.85
CA SER A 414 -40.74 33.25 13.57
C SER A 414 -40.04 33.90 14.76
N THR A 415 -38.96 34.64 14.52
CA THR A 415 -38.84 36.01 15.06
C THR A 415 -37.76 36.80 14.32
N SER A 416 -38.17 38.01 13.95
CA SER A 416 -37.41 39.09 13.37
C SER A 416 -36.59 39.80 14.45
N ALA A 417 -35.36 40.22 14.13
CA ALA A 417 -34.85 41.59 14.29
C ALA A 417 -33.35 41.66 14.64
N MET A 418 -32.61 42.38 13.76
CA MET A 418 -31.57 43.39 14.09
C MET A 418 -30.27 42.94 14.78
N LEU A 419 -29.05 43.41 14.48
CA LEU A 419 -28.46 44.44 13.61
C LEU A 419 -26.94 44.14 13.65
N GLN A 420 -26.28 43.98 12.49
CA GLN A 420 -25.29 44.90 11.90
C GLN A 420 -23.82 44.85 12.38
N GLY A 421 -22.95 44.90 11.36
CA GLY A 421 -21.53 45.23 11.38
C GLY A 421 -20.66 43.98 11.20
N TRP A 422 -19.89 43.76 10.13
CA TRP A 422 -19.24 44.65 9.18
C TRP A 422 -19.14 43.96 7.80
N GLN A 423 -19.42 44.70 6.72
CA GLN A 423 -19.21 44.27 5.34
C GLN A 423 -17.72 44.43 4.97
N LEU A 424 -17.08 43.33 4.58
CA LEU A 424 -15.99 43.36 3.60
C LEU A 424 -16.46 42.58 2.38
N VAL A 425 -16.63 43.30 1.27
CA VAL A 425 -17.07 42.76 -0.02
C VAL A 425 -15.91 42.00 -0.66
N VAL A 426 -16.07 40.68 -0.79
CA VAL A 426 -15.30 39.83 -1.72
C VAL A 426 -16.32 39.20 -2.68
N PRO A 427 -16.14 39.27 -4.01
CA PRO A 427 -17.07 38.62 -4.93
C PRO A 427 -17.03 37.11 -4.72
N ALA A 428 -18.19 36.54 -4.38
CA ALA A 428 -18.38 35.11 -4.24
C ALA A 428 -18.15 34.41 -5.59
N PRO A 429 -17.30 33.38 -5.68
CA PRO A 429 -17.47 32.40 -6.73
C PRO A 429 -18.72 31.58 -6.41
N ALA A 430 -19.59 31.46 -7.41
CA ALA A 430 -20.85 30.72 -7.33
C ALA A 430 -20.64 29.36 -6.66
N VAL A 431 -21.28 29.17 -5.50
CA VAL A 431 -21.46 27.86 -4.89
C VAL A 431 -22.38 27.07 -5.81
N ALA A 432 -21.79 26.35 -6.76
CA ALA A 432 -22.48 25.25 -7.40
C ALA A 432 -22.77 24.22 -6.30
N ARG A 433 -24.05 24.13 -5.91
CA ARG A 433 -24.59 22.97 -5.20
C ARG A 433 -24.15 21.72 -5.94
N ALA A 434 -23.09 21.07 -5.48
CA ALA A 434 -22.78 19.71 -5.87
C ALA A 434 -23.87 18.84 -5.25
N ALA A 435 -24.87 18.53 -6.06
CA ALA A 435 -25.84 17.51 -5.75
C ALA A 435 -25.09 16.25 -5.31
N THR A 436 -25.54 15.65 -4.21
CA THR A 436 -25.31 14.25 -3.84
C THR A 436 -25.58 13.36 -5.05
N ALA A 437 -24.54 13.11 -5.85
CA ALA A 437 -24.61 12.21 -6.97
C ALA A 437 -24.56 10.79 -6.42
N ALA A 438 -25.74 10.17 -6.33
CA ALA A 438 -25.85 8.73 -6.25
C ALA A 438 -24.94 8.09 -7.31
N LEU A 439 -24.24 7.00 -6.95
CA LEU A 439 -23.48 6.16 -7.86
C LEU A 439 -24.17 6.06 -9.24
N PRO A 440 -23.49 6.36 -10.36
CA PRO A 440 -24.10 6.33 -11.67
C PRO A 440 -24.74 4.96 -11.90
N ALA A 441 -25.96 4.94 -12.44
CA ALA A 441 -26.73 3.73 -12.67
C ALA A 441 -25.94 2.64 -13.44
N ALA A 442 -24.96 3.04 -14.24
CA ALA A 442 -24.01 2.16 -14.93
C ALA A 442 -23.11 1.33 -13.98
N ALA A 443 -22.66 1.90 -12.86
CA ALA A 443 -21.86 1.18 -11.85
C ALA A 443 -22.70 0.16 -11.08
N LYS A 444 -23.96 0.50 -10.76
CA LYS A 444 -24.93 -0.45 -10.18
C LYS A 444 -25.32 -1.55 -11.17
N ALA A 445 -25.42 -1.24 -12.46
CA ALA A 445 -25.70 -2.20 -13.52
C ALA A 445 -24.51 -3.16 -13.76
N ALA A 446 -23.28 -2.66 -13.73
CA ALA A 446 -22.06 -3.49 -13.82
C ALA A 446 -21.93 -4.45 -12.64
N ALA A 447 -22.18 -3.98 -11.41
CA ALA A 447 -22.18 -4.82 -10.21
C ALA A 447 -23.30 -5.89 -10.24
N ARG A 448 -24.50 -5.55 -10.77
CA ARG A 448 -25.60 -6.51 -10.95
C ARG A 448 -25.32 -7.53 -12.06
N ALA A 449 -24.68 -7.12 -13.15
CA ALA A 449 -24.30 -8.01 -14.24
C ALA A 449 -23.19 -9.00 -13.80
N ALA A 450 -22.25 -8.57 -12.97
CA ALA A 450 -21.23 -9.44 -12.37
C ALA A 450 -21.86 -10.50 -11.45
N ASN A 451 -22.83 -10.12 -10.62
CA ASN A 451 -23.55 -11.06 -9.75
C ASN A 451 -24.48 -12.03 -10.49
N ALA A 452 -25.04 -11.64 -11.64
CA ALA A 452 -25.91 -12.50 -12.43
C ALA A 452 -25.16 -13.62 -13.18
N ALA A 453 -23.84 -13.48 -13.36
CA ALA A 453 -23.04 -14.43 -14.14
C ALA A 453 -22.66 -15.72 -13.37
N TYR A 454 -22.72 -15.74 -12.03
CA TYR A 454 -22.24 -16.89 -11.24
C TYR A 454 -23.04 -17.12 -9.94
N PRO A 455 -24.28 -17.64 -10.01
CA PRO A 455 -25.13 -17.85 -8.83
C PRO A 455 -24.73 -19.03 -7.92
N ASP A 456 -23.89 -19.98 -8.39
CA ASP A 456 -23.69 -21.29 -7.73
C ASP A 456 -22.22 -21.63 -7.37
N ARG A 457 -21.53 -20.83 -6.55
CA ARG A 457 -20.18 -21.21 -6.04
C ARG A 457 -19.99 -20.92 -4.56
N LEU A 458 -20.57 -21.78 -3.73
CA LEU A 458 -20.18 -21.98 -2.33
C LEU A 458 -19.19 -23.16 -2.29
N TYR A 459 -17.92 -22.89 -2.01
CA TYR A 459 -16.92 -23.92 -1.71
C TYR A 459 -16.95 -24.21 -0.20
N THR A 460 -16.89 -25.49 0.19
CA THR A 460 -16.98 -25.91 1.60
C THR A 460 -15.67 -26.53 2.12
N GLY A 461 -14.53 -26.21 1.50
CA GLY A 461 -13.20 -26.70 1.91
C GLY A 461 -12.49 -27.62 0.89
N TRP A 462 -11.23 -27.96 1.22
CA TRP A 462 -10.29 -28.72 0.38
C TRP A 462 -10.03 -30.13 0.92
N GLN A 463 -9.79 -31.10 0.01
CA GLN A 463 -9.28 -32.43 0.39
C GLN A 463 -7.93 -32.73 -0.29
N PRO A 464 -7.02 -33.49 0.36
CA PRO A 464 -5.75 -33.89 -0.24
C PRO A 464 -5.98 -34.80 -1.46
N GLY A 465 -5.45 -34.41 -2.61
CA GLY A 465 -5.40 -35.27 -3.80
C GLY A 465 -4.14 -36.14 -3.82
N ALA A 466 -4.23 -37.33 -4.41
CA ALA A 466 -3.18 -38.36 -4.46
C ALA A 466 -1.86 -37.98 -5.19
N SER A 467 -1.63 -36.71 -5.53
CA SER A 467 -0.45 -36.24 -6.28
C SER A 467 0.03 -34.85 -5.84
N SER A 468 -0.13 -34.46 -4.57
CA SER A 468 0.24 -33.12 -4.04
C SER A 468 -0.43 -31.92 -4.74
N ARG A 469 -1.53 -32.17 -5.49
CA ARG A 469 -2.43 -31.13 -6.02
C ARG A 469 -3.74 -31.16 -5.24
N TRP A 470 -4.12 -30.03 -4.65
CA TRP A 470 -5.42 -29.83 -4.00
C TRP A 470 -6.53 -29.77 -5.06
N ARG A 471 -7.68 -30.37 -4.78
CA ARG A 471 -8.88 -30.30 -5.64
C ARG A 471 -10.02 -29.64 -4.89
N ALA A 472 -10.69 -28.69 -5.54
CA ALA A 472 -11.91 -28.08 -5.02
C ALA A 472 -13.06 -29.11 -5.04
N VAL A 473 -13.71 -29.33 -3.91
CA VAL A 473 -14.89 -30.20 -3.81
C VAL A 473 -16.14 -29.34 -3.98
N LYS A 474 -16.94 -29.62 -5.02
CA LYS A 474 -18.26 -29.00 -5.19
C LYS A 474 -19.25 -29.65 -4.23
N ARG A 475 -20.10 -28.82 -3.59
CA ARG A 475 -21.20 -29.28 -2.74
C ARG A 475 -22.11 -30.24 -3.54
N PRO A 476 -22.47 -31.43 -3.02
CA PRO A 476 -23.48 -32.25 -3.67
C PRO A 476 -24.81 -31.49 -3.66
N LYS A 477 -25.52 -31.52 -4.80
CA LYS A 477 -26.84 -30.91 -4.91
C LYS A 477 -27.79 -31.64 -3.96
N SER A 478 -28.35 -30.91 -2.99
CA SER A 478 -29.54 -31.33 -2.23
C SER A 478 -30.79 -30.95 -3.01
#